data_AF-A0A8T5LKH2-F1
#
_entry.id   AF-A0A8T5LKH2-F1
#
_cell.length_a   1.000
_cell.length_b   1.000
_cell.length_c   1.000
_cell.angle_alpha   90.00
_cell.angle_beta   90.00
_cell.angle_gamma   90.00
#
_symmetry.space_group_name_H-M   'P 1'
#
loop_
_entity.id
_entity.type
_entity.pdbx_description
1 polymer ?
#
loop_
_entity_poly.entity_id
_entity_poly.type
_entity_poly.pdbx_seq_one_letter_code
_entity_poly.pdbx_strand_id
1 'polypeptide(L)'
;MNSDKLFRWLVRFHIEHNLPIVLPHINDGKADFLIDGDIGYDHRTPNEIKRFLIVANGDTLVEKLIANEMISESEELEFERVPEYSDFNKYYHKHKGDGAYVFHLNDARIARVMEIANQHPKNLSSQYKMLPPHFISLDGRVGNRESGNKTRLAIRIPYLPNLIDEAVHTYQIKGTIHSELGLGIVTHFSKEGMEMFYFDHNTDNNGSQIDESKGITGIHEKYQKQGELNYKIIEKKQISLADYVV
;
A
#
# COMPACT_ATOMS: atom_id res chain seq x y z
N MET A 1 -18.21 1.52 5.79
CA MET A 1 -16.86 1.58 6.40
C MET A 1 -16.17 2.86 5.95
N ASN A 2 -15.43 3.56 6.81
CA ASN A 2 -14.66 4.75 6.39
C ASN A 2 -13.30 4.34 5.78
N SER A 3 -12.71 5.25 4.99
CA SER A 3 -11.42 5.06 4.33
C SER A 3 -10.29 4.69 5.31
N ASP A 4 -10.32 5.30 6.50
CA ASP A 4 -9.30 5.15 7.53
C ASP A 4 -9.29 3.73 8.11
N LYS A 5 -10.46 3.09 8.23
CA LYS A 5 -10.56 1.71 8.75
C LYS A 5 -9.88 0.72 7.81
N LEU A 6 -10.05 0.85 6.50
CA LEU A 6 -9.37 -0.02 5.53
C LEU A 6 -7.85 0.19 5.55
N PHE A 7 -7.38 1.44 5.65
CA PHE A 7 -5.94 1.70 5.82
C PHE A 7 -5.40 1.01 7.08
N ARG A 8 -6.10 1.15 8.21
CA ARG A 8 -5.70 0.50 9.48
C ARG A 8 -5.66 -1.01 9.37
N TRP A 9 -6.61 -1.62 8.67
CA TRP A 9 -6.59 -3.06 8.40
C TRP A 9 -5.36 -3.49 7.60
N LEU A 10 -4.96 -2.71 6.60
CA LEU A 10 -3.76 -3.02 5.82
C LEU A 10 -2.48 -2.84 6.63
N VAL A 11 -2.41 -1.83 7.51
CA VAL A 11 -1.30 -1.66 8.46
C VAL A 11 -1.24 -2.84 9.42
N ARG A 12 -2.37 -3.20 10.03
CA ARG A 12 -2.47 -4.36 10.91
C ARG A 12 -2.05 -5.65 10.20
N PHE A 13 -2.55 -5.86 8.99
CA PHE A 13 -2.16 -7.00 8.15
C PHE A 13 -0.64 -6.99 7.88
N HIS A 14 -0.08 -5.83 7.57
CA HIS A 14 1.35 -5.70 7.30
C HIS A 14 2.19 -6.08 8.52
N ILE A 15 1.77 -5.68 9.71
CA ILE A 15 2.42 -6.03 10.98
C ILE A 15 2.23 -7.50 11.35
N GLU A 16 1.02 -8.05 11.22
CA GLU A 16 0.73 -9.43 11.64
C GLU A 16 1.26 -10.49 10.67
N HIS A 17 1.41 -10.15 9.38
CA HIS A 17 1.72 -11.15 8.34
C HIS A 17 3.00 -10.90 7.57
N ASN A 18 3.38 -9.65 7.28
CA ASN A 18 4.61 -9.39 6.51
C ASN A 18 5.83 -9.15 7.41
N LEU A 19 5.67 -8.45 8.54
CA LEU A 19 6.77 -8.20 9.47
C LEU A 19 7.40 -9.52 10.01
N PRO A 20 6.62 -10.54 10.44
CA PRO A 20 7.19 -11.79 10.95
C PRO A 20 8.02 -12.57 9.93
N ILE A 21 7.77 -12.36 8.63
CA ILE A 21 8.53 -13.00 7.55
C ILE A 21 9.97 -12.48 7.53
N VAL A 22 10.17 -11.18 7.81
CA VAL A 22 11.50 -10.56 7.71
C VAL A 22 12.21 -10.42 9.04
N LEU A 23 11.49 -10.38 10.17
CA LEU A 23 12.08 -10.18 11.50
C LEU A 23 13.27 -11.12 11.80
N PRO A 24 13.23 -12.41 11.41
CA PRO A 24 14.36 -13.32 11.59
C PRO A 24 15.63 -12.89 10.83
N HIS A 25 15.47 -12.11 9.76
CA HIS A 25 16.54 -11.66 8.87
C HIS A 25 17.04 -10.25 9.21
N ILE A 26 16.41 -9.55 10.15
CA ILE A 26 16.84 -8.21 10.56
C ILE A 26 17.92 -8.31 11.65
N ASN A 27 19.10 -7.77 11.34
CA ASN A 27 20.25 -7.64 12.23
C ASN A 27 20.71 -6.19 12.25
N ASP A 28 20.78 -5.57 13.44
CA ASP A 28 21.21 -4.18 13.65
C ASP A 28 20.55 -3.17 12.68
N GLY A 29 19.23 -3.28 12.51
CA GLY A 29 18.45 -2.38 11.66
C GLY A 29 18.61 -2.60 10.16
N LYS A 30 19.23 -3.72 9.75
CA LYS A 30 19.42 -4.08 8.35
C LYS A 30 18.89 -5.47 8.07
N ALA A 31 18.23 -5.60 6.94
CA ALA A 31 17.79 -6.89 6.43
C ALA A 31 18.98 -7.62 5.79
N ASP A 32 19.25 -8.83 6.27
CA ASP A 32 20.30 -9.70 5.78
C ASP A 32 19.68 -10.98 5.21
N PHE A 33 19.21 -10.88 3.97
CA PHE A 33 18.60 -12.02 3.26
C PHE A 33 19.69 -12.87 2.60
N LEU A 34 20.46 -13.62 3.40
CA LEU A 34 21.54 -14.51 2.95
C LEU A 34 21.02 -15.89 2.53
N ILE A 35 20.06 -15.99 1.61
CA ILE A 35 19.78 -17.26 0.93
C ILE A 35 19.43 -16.98 -0.53
N ASP A 36 20.30 -17.41 -1.44
CA ASP A 36 20.02 -17.45 -2.89
C ASP A 36 18.79 -18.36 -3.13
N GLY A 37 17.66 -17.76 -3.47
CA GLY A 37 16.42 -18.47 -3.83
C GLY A 37 15.12 -17.90 -3.24
N ASP A 38 15.19 -17.23 -2.08
CA ASP A 38 13.99 -16.78 -1.34
C ASP A 38 13.67 -15.28 -1.51
N ILE A 39 14.60 -14.52 -2.08
CA ILE A 39 14.40 -13.10 -2.43
C ILE A 39 13.63 -12.96 -3.74
N GLY A 40 12.68 -12.02 -3.77
CA GLY A 40 11.94 -11.69 -4.98
C GLY A 40 12.78 -10.99 -6.04
N TYR A 41 12.14 -10.64 -7.17
CA TYR A 41 12.76 -9.95 -8.31
C TYR A 41 13.52 -8.66 -7.94
N ASP A 42 13.26 -8.10 -6.77
CA ASP A 42 13.87 -6.88 -6.25
C ASP A 42 15.13 -7.14 -5.38
N HIS A 43 15.52 -8.41 -5.21
CA HIS A 43 16.69 -8.90 -4.49
C HIS A 43 16.83 -8.43 -3.03
N ARG A 44 15.76 -7.88 -2.43
CA ARG A 44 15.76 -7.39 -1.05
C ARG A 44 14.46 -7.61 -0.30
N THR A 45 13.47 -8.24 -0.90
CA THR A 45 12.19 -8.54 -0.25
C THR A 45 11.84 -10.02 -0.46
N PRO A 46 11.53 -10.80 0.59
CA PRO A 46 11.08 -12.18 0.43
C PRO A 46 9.87 -12.31 -0.51
N ASN A 47 9.80 -13.41 -1.26
CA ASN A 47 8.66 -13.71 -2.14
C ASN A 47 7.36 -13.93 -1.35
N GLU A 48 7.47 -14.30 -0.07
CA GLU A 48 6.36 -14.57 0.81
C GLU A 48 5.62 -13.30 1.26
N ILE A 49 6.26 -12.13 1.16
CA ILE A 49 5.64 -10.84 1.50
C ILE A 49 4.44 -10.61 0.60
N LYS A 50 3.30 -10.34 1.22
CA LYS A 50 2.04 -10.12 0.51
C LYS A 50 1.90 -8.68 0.06
N ARG A 51 1.54 -8.47 -1.21
CA ARG A 51 1.46 -7.15 -1.84
C ARG A 51 0.11 -6.98 -2.53
N PHE A 52 -0.53 -5.83 -2.31
CA PHE A 52 -1.87 -5.54 -2.84
C PHE A 52 -1.93 -4.20 -3.53
N LEU A 53 -2.84 -4.11 -4.50
CA LEU A 53 -3.40 -2.86 -4.96
C LEU A 53 -4.92 -2.94 -4.77
N ILE A 54 -5.49 -2.07 -3.94
CA ILE A 54 -6.93 -2.02 -3.71
C ILE A 54 -7.43 -0.67 -4.18
N VAL A 55 -8.34 -0.65 -5.16
CA VAL A 55 -9.09 0.55 -5.51
C VAL A 55 -10.40 0.51 -4.76
N ALA A 56 -10.71 1.59 -4.06
CA ALA A 56 -11.92 1.66 -3.25
C ALA A 56 -12.70 2.94 -3.50
N ASN A 57 -14.01 2.78 -3.54
CA ASN A 57 -15.06 3.78 -3.67
C ASN A 57 -16.35 2.98 -3.40
N GLY A 58 -17.44 3.62 -3.02
CA GLY A 58 -18.74 2.99 -2.84
C GLY A 58 -19.30 2.32 -4.11
N ASP A 59 -20.61 2.29 -4.24
CA ASP A 59 -21.30 1.23 -4.97
C ASP A 59 -21.15 1.28 -6.50
N THR A 60 -20.62 2.38 -7.06
CA THR A 60 -20.49 2.59 -8.52
C THR A 60 -19.08 2.37 -9.08
N LEU A 61 -18.15 1.89 -8.27
CA LEU A 61 -16.73 1.80 -8.64
C LEU A 61 -16.45 0.90 -9.85
N VAL A 62 -17.09 -0.28 -9.92
CA VAL A 62 -16.82 -1.29 -10.96
C VAL A 62 -17.15 -0.74 -12.35
N GLU A 63 -18.37 -0.24 -12.52
CA GLU A 63 -18.85 0.32 -13.79
C GLU A 63 -17.91 1.44 -14.30
N LYS A 64 -17.44 2.30 -13.38
CA LYS A 64 -16.52 3.37 -13.74
C LYS A 64 -15.13 2.88 -14.07
N LEU A 65 -14.60 1.89 -13.35
CA LEU A 65 -13.32 1.29 -13.70
C LEU A 65 -13.37 0.65 -15.09
N ILE A 66 -14.49 0.02 -15.45
CA ILE A 66 -14.69 -0.53 -16.80
C ILE A 66 -14.79 0.59 -17.85
N ALA A 67 -15.59 1.63 -17.58
CA ALA A 67 -15.73 2.77 -18.49
C ALA A 67 -14.42 3.53 -18.72
N ASN A 68 -13.46 3.43 -17.80
CA ASN A 68 -12.11 3.99 -17.95
C ASN A 68 -11.08 2.96 -18.44
N GLU A 69 -11.52 1.77 -18.89
CA GLU A 69 -10.67 0.67 -19.37
C GLU A 69 -9.62 0.22 -18.33
N MET A 70 -9.95 0.42 -17.05
CA MET A 70 -9.09 0.05 -15.92
C MET A 70 -9.29 -1.40 -15.53
N ILE A 71 -10.44 -2.02 -15.81
CA ILE A 71 -10.65 -3.46 -15.65
C ILE A 71 -11.48 -3.95 -16.85
N SER A 72 -11.32 -5.22 -17.25
CA SER A 72 -11.95 -5.77 -18.46
C SER A 72 -13.30 -6.46 -18.22
N GLU A 73 -13.63 -6.86 -17.00
CA GLU A 73 -14.73 -7.80 -16.72
C GLU A 73 -15.68 -7.24 -15.64
N SER A 74 -16.95 -6.99 -15.99
CA SER A 74 -18.03 -6.74 -15.02
C SER A 74 -18.74 -8.01 -14.58
N GLU A 75 -18.90 -8.98 -15.48
CA GLU A 75 -19.89 -10.06 -15.32
C GLU A 75 -19.41 -11.21 -14.42
N GLU A 76 -18.14 -11.20 -13.97
CA GLU A 76 -17.53 -12.30 -13.19
C GLU A 76 -16.99 -11.86 -11.81
N LEU A 77 -17.26 -10.62 -11.35
CA LEU A 77 -16.77 -10.18 -10.05
C LEU A 77 -17.60 -10.74 -8.90
N GLU A 78 -17.04 -11.76 -8.23
CA GLU A 78 -17.61 -12.32 -7.01
C GLU A 78 -17.26 -11.45 -5.79
N PHE A 79 -18.19 -10.58 -5.39
CA PHE A 79 -18.05 -9.77 -4.19
C PHE A 79 -18.35 -10.58 -2.92
N GLU A 80 -17.40 -10.59 -1.98
CA GLU A 80 -17.56 -11.17 -0.65
C GLU A 80 -17.68 -10.07 0.41
N ARG A 81 -18.58 -10.24 1.39
CA ARG A 81 -18.69 -9.30 2.51
C ARG A 81 -17.53 -9.49 3.48
N VAL A 82 -16.91 -8.37 3.85
CA VAL A 82 -15.78 -8.26 4.77
C VAL A 82 -15.99 -7.10 5.76
N PRO A 83 -17.02 -7.17 6.64
CA PRO A 83 -17.37 -6.07 7.56
C PRO A 83 -16.30 -5.81 8.63
N GLU A 84 -15.47 -6.82 8.92
CA GLU A 84 -14.44 -6.79 9.96
C GLU A 84 -13.08 -7.24 9.44
N TYR A 85 -12.03 -6.92 10.20
CA TYR A 85 -10.65 -7.28 9.86
C TYR A 85 -10.46 -8.80 9.74
N SER A 86 -11.11 -9.57 10.60
CA SER A 86 -11.10 -11.04 10.56
C SER A 86 -11.62 -11.59 9.23
N ASP A 87 -12.71 -11.01 8.71
CA ASP A 87 -13.28 -11.39 7.42
C ASP A 87 -12.38 -10.97 6.26
N PHE A 88 -11.82 -9.76 6.31
CA PHE A 88 -10.82 -9.31 5.33
C PHE A 88 -9.60 -10.24 5.30
N ASN A 89 -9.10 -10.63 6.47
CA ASN A 89 -7.97 -11.52 6.59
C ASN A 89 -8.29 -12.92 6.05
N LYS A 90 -9.48 -13.46 6.36
CA LYS A 90 -9.96 -14.74 5.85
C LYS A 90 -10.11 -14.72 4.33
N TYR A 91 -10.70 -13.66 3.79
CA TYR A 91 -10.83 -13.44 2.35
C TYR A 91 -9.46 -13.48 1.67
N TYR A 92 -8.49 -12.75 2.23
CA TYR A 92 -7.15 -12.72 1.67
C TYR A 92 -6.48 -14.11 1.63
N HIS A 93 -6.54 -14.85 2.74
CA HIS A 93 -5.96 -16.19 2.83
C HIS A 93 -6.62 -17.21 1.89
N LYS A 94 -7.92 -17.04 1.59
CA LYS A 94 -8.65 -17.83 0.61
C LYS A 94 -8.09 -17.63 -0.80
N HIS A 95 -7.77 -16.39 -1.16
CA HIS A 95 -7.42 -16.00 -2.53
C HIS A 95 -5.91 -16.04 -2.86
N LYS A 96 -5.04 -16.45 -1.91
CA LYS A 96 -3.58 -16.69 -2.05
C LYS A 96 -2.83 -15.88 -3.13
N GLY A 97 -1.97 -14.96 -2.70
CA GLY A 97 -0.95 -14.33 -3.53
C GLY A 97 -1.13 -12.83 -3.70
N ASP A 98 -0.22 -12.23 -4.47
CA ASP A 98 -0.34 -10.83 -4.89
C ASP A 98 -1.60 -10.65 -5.74
N GLY A 99 -2.26 -9.50 -5.60
CA GLY A 99 -3.52 -9.28 -6.29
C GLY A 99 -3.93 -7.82 -6.38
N ALA A 100 -4.79 -7.58 -7.35
CA ALA A 100 -5.54 -6.35 -7.47
C ALA A 100 -6.97 -6.59 -6.98
N TYR A 101 -7.55 -5.61 -6.30
CA TYR A 101 -8.86 -5.74 -5.66
C TYR A 101 -9.69 -4.47 -5.86
N VAL A 102 -10.99 -4.66 -5.92
CA VAL A 102 -11.99 -3.60 -5.87
C VAL A 102 -12.72 -3.72 -4.54
N PHE A 103 -12.85 -2.60 -3.83
CA PHE A 103 -13.47 -2.57 -2.51
C PHE A 103 -14.60 -1.56 -2.45
N HIS A 104 -15.80 -2.01 -2.06
CA HIS A 104 -16.95 -1.17 -1.78
C HIS A 104 -16.96 -0.74 -0.32
N LEU A 105 -16.65 0.54 -0.08
CA LEU A 105 -16.51 1.06 1.29
C LEU A 105 -17.85 1.07 2.05
N ASN A 106 -18.97 1.37 1.39
CA ASN A 106 -20.27 1.54 2.05
C ASN A 106 -20.78 0.25 2.69
N ASP A 107 -20.76 -0.84 1.93
CA ASP A 107 -21.31 -2.14 2.31
C ASP A 107 -20.25 -3.16 2.79
N ALA A 108 -18.98 -2.74 2.77
CA ALA A 108 -17.81 -3.52 3.14
C ALA A 108 -17.72 -4.83 2.34
N ARG A 109 -17.69 -4.72 1.01
CA ARG A 109 -17.47 -5.85 0.10
C ARG A 109 -16.18 -5.71 -0.68
N ILE A 110 -15.55 -6.85 -0.95
CA ILE A 110 -14.31 -6.92 -1.73
C ILE A 110 -14.45 -7.96 -2.84
N ALA A 111 -13.89 -7.66 -3.99
CA ALA A 111 -13.72 -8.61 -5.09
C ALA A 111 -12.26 -8.55 -5.57
N ARG A 112 -11.71 -9.71 -5.95
CA ARG A 112 -10.42 -9.79 -6.62
C ARG A 112 -10.66 -9.54 -8.10
N VAL A 113 -9.78 -8.75 -8.72
CA VAL A 113 -9.73 -8.57 -10.16
C VAL A 113 -8.43 -9.14 -10.69
N MET A 114 -8.43 -9.60 -11.94
CA MET A 114 -7.23 -10.15 -12.58
C MET A 114 -6.10 -9.11 -12.64
N GLU A 115 -6.43 -7.91 -13.10
CA GLU A 115 -5.50 -6.80 -13.23
C GLU A 115 -6.27 -5.46 -13.19
N ILE A 116 -5.57 -4.40 -12.78
CA ILE A 116 -6.03 -3.02 -12.92
C ILE A 116 -5.10 -2.32 -13.92
N ALA A 117 -5.70 -1.76 -14.97
CA ALA A 117 -5.12 -1.10 -16.15
C ALA A 117 -4.59 -2.01 -17.27
N ASN A 118 -5.40 -2.99 -17.71
CA ASN A 118 -5.08 -3.91 -18.83
C ASN A 118 -4.55 -3.22 -20.10
N GLN A 119 -4.99 -1.98 -20.40
CA GLN A 119 -4.53 -1.22 -21.57
C GLN A 119 -4.19 0.23 -21.25
N HIS A 120 -3.72 0.48 -20.01
CA HIS A 120 -3.26 1.76 -19.46
C HIS A 120 -3.14 2.88 -20.51
N PRO A 121 -3.90 3.99 -20.46
CA PRO A 121 -3.78 5.00 -21.51
C PRO A 121 -2.33 5.48 -21.58
N LYS A 122 -1.66 5.13 -22.68
CA LYS A 122 -0.22 5.32 -22.95
C LYS A 122 0.23 6.78 -22.78
N ASN A 123 -0.73 7.70 -22.74
CA ASN A 123 -0.54 9.14 -22.75
C ASN A 123 -0.62 9.81 -21.36
N LEU A 124 -0.93 9.08 -20.28
CA LEU A 124 -0.76 9.62 -18.93
C LEU A 124 0.72 9.52 -18.56
N SER A 125 1.56 10.43 -19.06
CA SER A 125 2.92 10.62 -18.56
C SER A 125 2.93 11.77 -17.54
N SER A 126 2.36 11.56 -16.36
CA SER A 126 2.60 12.49 -15.26
C SER A 126 3.99 12.22 -14.68
N GLN A 127 4.87 13.22 -14.76
CA GLN A 127 6.09 13.27 -13.96
C GLN A 127 5.65 13.57 -12.53
N TYR A 128 5.86 12.64 -11.60
CA TYR A 128 5.67 12.93 -10.19
C TYR A 128 6.78 13.86 -9.76
N LYS A 129 6.44 15.07 -9.31
CA LYS A 129 7.44 16.08 -9.00
C LYS A 129 8.04 15.85 -7.61
N MET A 130 7.27 15.29 -6.65
CA MET A 130 7.72 15.08 -5.28
C MET A 130 7.01 13.89 -4.59
N LEU A 131 7.48 12.66 -4.80
CA LEU A 131 7.17 11.57 -3.87
C LEU A 131 8.14 11.60 -2.68
N PRO A 132 7.76 11.08 -1.51
CA PRO A 132 8.70 10.94 -0.39
C PRO A 132 9.88 10.03 -0.78
N PRO A 133 11.09 10.26 -0.23
CA PRO A 133 12.27 9.45 -0.55
C PRO A 133 12.05 7.94 -0.39
N HIS A 134 11.31 7.51 0.63
CA HIS A 134 10.96 6.10 0.89
C HIS A 134 10.16 5.42 -0.25
N PHE A 135 9.58 6.19 -1.18
CA PHE A 135 8.95 5.66 -2.38
C PHE A 135 9.92 5.39 -3.53
N ILE A 136 11.08 6.04 -3.52
CA ILE A 136 11.95 6.22 -4.69
C ILE A 136 13.29 5.48 -4.54
N SER A 137 14.05 5.75 -3.47
CA SER A 137 15.32 5.08 -3.16
C SER A 137 15.77 5.34 -1.74
N LEU A 138 16.55 4.40 -1.18
CA LEU A 138 17.23 4.55 0.10
C LEU A 138 18.17 5.76 0.12
N ASP A 139 18.91 5.95 -0.96
CA ASP A 139 19.99 6.93 -1.07
C ASP A 139 19.58 8.20 -1.84
N GLY A 140 18.32 8.29 -2.26
CA GLY A 140 17.79 9.42 -3.04
C GLY A 140 18.36 9.54 -4.45
N ARG A 141 19.15 8.57 -4.93
CA ARG A 141 19.82 8.66 -6.24
C ARG A 141 18.89 8.34 -7.39
N VAL A 142 17.85 7.55 -7.15
CA VAL A 142 16.81 7.26 -8.13
C VAL A 142 15.85 8.44 -8.20
N GLY A 143 15.50 8.87 -9.41
CA GLY A 143 14.54 9.95 -9.60
C GLY A 143 13.09 9.47 -9.53
N ASN A 144 12.15 10.40 -9.28
CA ASN A 144 10.70 10.13 -9.27
C ASN A 144 10.14 9.47 -10.54
N ARG A 145 10.90 9.48 -11.64
CA ARG A 145 10.51 8.87 -12.93
C ARG A 145 10.59 7.33 -12.92
N GLU A 146 11.26 6.75 -11.93
CA GLU A 146 11.51 5.31 -11.82
C GLU A 146 10.53 4.60 -10.87
N SER A 147 9.42 5.26 -10.52
CA SER A 147 8.32 4.66 -9.77
C SER A 147 7.69 3.47 -10.52
N GLY A 148 7.61 2.31 -9.86
CA GLY A 148 7.02 1.09 -10.43
C GLY A 148 5.55 1.23 -10.83
N ASN A 149 5.09 0.42 -11.79
CA ASN A 149 3.76 0.55 -12.41
C ASN A 149 2.60 0.54 -11.41
N LYS A 150 2.62 -0.34 -10.39
CA LYS A 150 1.57 -0.42 -9.36
C LYS A 150 1.46 0.87 -8.54
N THR A 151 2.59 1.45 -8.15
CA THR A 151 2.64 2.73 -7.42
C THR A 151 2.11 3.87 -8.28
N ARG A 152 2.51 3.90 -9.56
CA ARG A 152 2.00 4.89 -10.51
C ARG A 152 0.48 4.80 -10.68
N LEU A 153 -0.06 3.59 -10.78
CA LEU A 153 -1.50 3.36 -10.84
C LEU A 153 -2.18 3.83 -9.56
N ALA A 154 -1.64 3.47 -8.39
CA ALA A 154 -2.19 3.87 -7.10
C ALA A 154 -2.31 5.40 -6.94
N ILE A 155 -1.31 6.13 -7.41
CA ILE A 155 -1.35 7.60 -7.39
C ILE A 155 -2.38 8.13 -8.39
N ARG A 156 -2.50 7.55 -9.58
CA ARG A 156 -3.28 8.12 -10.70
C ARG A 156 -4.77 7.91 -10.59
N ILE A 157 -5.19 6.72 -10.14
CA ILE A 157 -6.58 6.31 -10.15
C ILE A 157 -7.49 7.32 -9.42
N PRO A 158 -7.12 7.84 -8.25
CA PRO A 158 -7.90 8.90 -7.57
C PRO A 158 -8.08 10.21 -8.36
N TYR A 159 -7.29 10.44 -9.41
CA TYR A 159 -7.30 11.67 -10.20
C TYR A 159 -7.71 11.48 -11.66
N LEU A 160 -8.18 10.29 -12.05
CA LEU A 160 -8.73 10.12 -13.40
C LEU A 160 -9.90 11.11 -13.58
N PRO A 161 -9.98 11.85 -14.70
CA PRO A 161 -11.00 12.89 -14.88
C PRO A 161 -12.44 12.41 -14.63
N ASN A 162 -12.75 11.16 -14.98
CA ASN A 162 -14.07 10.56 -14.79
C ASN A 162 -14.30 9.98 -13.37
N LEU A 163 -13.30 10.05 -12.49
CA LEU A 163 -13.31 9.53 -11.11
C LEU A 163 -13.02 10.61 -10.06
N ILE A 164 -12.58 11.80 -10.47
CA ILE A 164 -12.00 12.79 -9.55
C ILE A 164 -13.02 13.33 -8.52
N ASP A 165 -14.29 13.38 -8.88
CA ASP A 165 -15.37 13.87 -8.01
C ASP A 165 -15.91 12.79 -7.05
N GLU A 166 -15.49 11.54 -7.22
CA GLU A 166 -16.08 10.36 -6.58
C GLU A 166 -15.42 9.94 -5.27
N ALA A 167 -14.45 10.72 -4.78
CA ALA A 167 -13.65 10.36 -3.61
C ALA A 167 -13.02 8.95 -3.73
N VAL A 168 -12.48 8.63 -4.92
CA VAL A 168 -11.79 7.35 -5.11
C VAL A 168 -10.53 7.30 -4.25
N HIS A 169 -10.37 6.18 -3.58
CA HIS A 169 -9.21 5.85 -2.79
C HIS A 169 -8.42 4.73 -3.46
N THR A 170 -7.10 4.75 -3.30
CA THR A 170 -6.28 3.60 -3.67
C THR A 170 -5.33 3.26 -2.54
N TYR A 171 -5.34 2.00 -2.14
CA TYR A 171 -4.51 1.47 -1.10
C TYR A 171 -3.52 0.48 -1.68
N GLN A 172 -2.34 0.43 -1.10
CA GLN A 172 -1.31 -0.47 -1.55
C GLN A 172 -0.46 -0.96 -0.38
N ILE A 173 -0.15 -2.26 -0.38
CA ILE A 173 1.02 -2.78 0.32
C ILE A 173 2.05 -3.06 -0.77
N LYS A 174 3.12 -2.25 -0.80
CA LYS A 174 4.19 -2.33 -1.81
C LYS A 174 5.41 -2.97 -1.16
N GLY A 175 6.02 -3.97 -1.79
CA GLY A 175 7.42 -4.33 -1.48
C GLY A 175 8.36 -3.21 -1.92
N THR A 176 9.26 -2.75 -1.05
CA THR A 176 10.17 -1.66 -1.36
C THR A 176 11.60 -2.04 -1.01
N ILE A 177 12.52 -1.82 -1.95
CA ILE A 177 13.98 -1.93 -1.71
C ILE A 177 14.53 -0.66 -1.05
N HIS A 178 13.65 0.29 -0.75
CA HIS A 178 13.98 1.65 -0.35
C HIS A 178 13.97 1.83 1.18
N SER A 179 13.96 0.74 1.95
CA SER A 179 14.18 0.71 3.41
C SER A 179 15.32 -0.26 3.74
N GLU A 180 16.12 0.05 4.77
CA GLU A 180 17.22 -0.82 5.23
C GLU A 180 16.69 -2.15 5.79
N LEU A 181 15.43 -2.16 6.20
CA LEU A 181 14.70 -3.33 6.71
C LEU A 181 14.18 -4.25 5.59
N GLY A 182 14.32 -3.88 4.31
CA GLY A 182 13.81 -4.68 3.19
C GLY A 182 12.30 -4.91 3.26
N LEU A 183 11.61 -4.03 4.00
CA LEU A 183 10.19 -4.10 4.24
C LEU A 183 9.44 -3.14 3.36
N GLY A 184 8.26 -3.59 2.97
CA GLY A 184 7.29 -2.81 2.24
C GLY A 184 6.76 -1.59 2.99
N ILE A 185 5.95 -0.82 2.27
CA ILE A 185 5.19 0.30 2.81
C ILE A 185 3.70 0.07 2.56
N VAL A 186 2.86 0.51 3.49
CA VAL A 186 1.42 0.61 3.29
C VAL A 186 1.10 2.05 2.93
N THR A 187 0.35 2.26 1.86
CA THR A 187 0.06 3.60 1.34
C THR A 187 -1.40 3.73 1.00
N HIS A 188 -1.95 4.91 1.21
CA HIS A 188 -3.28 5.31 0.79
C HIS A 188 -3.18 6.61 -0.01
N PHE A 189 -3.80 6.64 -1.17
CA PHE A 189 -3.92 7.80 -2.05
C PHE A 189 -5.38 8.20 -2.19
N SER A 190 -5.63 9.50 -2.14
CA SER A 190 -6.95 10.11 -2.31
C SER A 190 -6.81 11.43 -3.07
N LYS A 191 -7.92 12.08 -3.40
CA LYS A 191 -7.86 13.41 -4.04
C LYS A 191 -7.27 14.47 -3.11
N GLU A 192 -7.44 14.30 -1.79
CA GLU A 192 -7.02 15.20 -0.73
C GLU A 192 -5.51 15.09 -0.42
N GLY A 193 -4.93 13.90 -0.60
CA GLY A 193 -3.55 13.68 -0.22
C GLY A 193 -3.12 12.22 -0.23
N MET A 194 -2.14 11.93 0.62
CA MET A 194 -1.56 10.60 0.77
C MET A 194 -1.31 10.31 2.25
N GLU A 195 -1.48 9.07 2.63
CA GLU A 195 -1.15 8.54 3.95
C GLU A 195 -0.23 7.33 3.78
N MET A 196 0.74 7.17 4.66
CA MET A 196 1.79 6.16 4.57
C MET A 196 2.11 5.57 5.94
N PHE A 197 2.36 4.28 5.97
CA PHE A 197 2.94 3.54 7.08
C PHE A 197 4.15 2.75 6.61
N TYR A 198 5.24 2.81 7.37
CA TYR A 198 6.44 2.02 7.13
C TYR A 198 7.14 1.66 8.45
N PHE A 199 8.00 0.65 8.39
CA PHE A 199 8.82 0.26 9.53
C PHE A 199 10.16 0.99 9.50
N ASP A 200 10.64 1.37 10.67
CA ASP A 200 11.96 1.97 10.87
C ASP A 200 12.66 1.31 12.06
N HIS A 201 13.99 1.43 12.10
CA HIS A 201 14.80 0.90 13.18
C HIS A 201 15.26 2.03 14.10
N ASN A 202 14.86 1.94 15.36
CA ASN A 202 15.28 2.88 16.39
C ASN A 202 15.66 2.14 17.67
N THR A 203 16.95 2.16 18.00
CA THR A 203 17.52 1.57 19.22
C THR A 203 17.39 2.50 20.43
N ASP A 204 17.11 3.78 20.20
CA ASP A 204 16.81 4.69 21.29
C ASP A 204 15.39 4.34 21.75
N ASN A 205 15.27 3.64 22.90
CA ASN A 205 14.01 3.18 23.53
C ASN A 205 13.02 4.31 23.91
N ASN A 206 13.18 5.50 23.33
CA ASN A 206 12.34 6.67 23.53
C ASN A 206 11.15 6.65 22.56
N GLY A 207 10.30 5.63 22.66
CA GLY A 207 9.05 5.56 21.90
C GLY A 207 8.43 4.16 21.86
N SER A 208 7.17 4.08 21.45
CA SER A 208 6.49 2.78 21.30
C SER A 208 7.10 1.98 20.15
N GLN A 209 7.63 0.80 20.46
CA GLN A 209 8.17 -0.13 19.48
C GLN A 209 7.07 -1.12 19.05
N ILE A 210 7.14 -1.55 17.79
CA ILE A 210 6.36 -2.68 17.27
C ILE A 210 7.02 -3.99 17.68
N ASP A 211 8.36 -4.05 17.68
CA ASP A 211 9.15 -5.17 18.20
C ASP A 211 10.31 -4.61 19.02
N GLU A 212 10.23 -4.75 20.35
CA GLU A 212 11.27 -4.25 21.26
C GLU A 212 12.59 -5.00 21.12
N SER A 213 12.53 -6.30 20.85
CA SER A 213 13.72 -7.16 20.77
C SER A 213 14.61 -6.82 19.57
N LYS A 214 14.00 -6.29 18.51
CA LYS A 214 14.66 -5.91 17.26
C LYS A 214 14.72 -4.39 17.05
N GLY A 215 14.27 -3.58 18.01
CA GLY A 215 14.24 -2.13 17.92
C GLY A 215 13.39 -1.60 16.76
N ILE A 216 12.33 -2.32 16.38
CA ILE A 216 11.48 -1.95 15.24
C ILE A 216 10.38 -1.01 15.70
N THR A 217 10.22 0.08 14.97
CA THR A 217 9.19 1.10 15.19
C THR A 217 8.30 1.23 13.96
N GLY A 218 7.04 1.61 14.18
CA GLY A 218 6.13 1.97 13.10
C GLY A 218 6.16 3.48 12.93
N ILE A 219 6.31 3.95 11.69
CA ILE A 219 6.21 5.36 11.35
C ILE A 219 4.99 5.58 10.47
N HIS A 220 4.18 6.55 10.86
CA HIS A 220 3.01 6.97 10.12
C HIS A 220 3.13 8.43 9.71
N GLU A 221 2.87 8.67 8.44
CA GLU A 221 2.99 10.00 7.85
C GLU A 221 1.75 10.33 7.02
N LYS A 222 1.26 11.55 7.19
CA LYS A 222 0.20 12.12 6.35
C LYS A 222 0.72 13.28 5.55
N TYR A 223 0.24 13.34 4.32
CA TYR A 223 0.64 14.32 3.33
C TYR A 223 -0.58 14.99 2.75
N GLN A 224 -0.54 16.32 2.71
CA GLN A 224 -1.53 17.12 1.99
C GLN A 224 -1.03 17.41 0.57
N LYS A 225 -1.94 17.36 -0.41
CA LYS A 225 -1.62 17.71 -1.79
C LYS A 225 -1.43 19.23 -1.96
N GLN A 226 -0.41 19.64 -2.71
CA GLN A 226 -0.12 21.02 -3.09
C GLN A 226 0.06 21.16 -4.62
N GLY A 227 -1.05 21.30 -5.35
CA GLY A 227 -1.04 21.41 -6.82
C GLY A 227 -0.97 20.06 -7.55
N GLU A 228 -0.41 20.02 -8.76
CA GLU A 228 -0.35 18.81 -9.61
C GLU A 228 0.60 17.73 -9.05
N LEU A 229 0.15 17.01 -8.02
CA LEU A 229 0.81 15.84 -7.41
C LEU A 229 2.12 16.18 -6.66
N ASN A 230 2.19 17.37 -6.05
CA ASN A 230 3.16 17.61 -4.97
C ASN A 230 2.52 17.29 -3.62
N TYR A 231 3.32 16.76 -2.70
CA TYR A 231 2.89 16.38 -1.37
C TYR A 231 3.69 17.13 -0.33
N LYS A 232 3.01 17.72 0.65
CA LYS A 232 3.61 18.33 1.84
C LYS A 232 3.28 17.48 3.04
N ILE A 233 4.29 17.08 3.81
CA ILE A 233 4.06 16.38 5.07
C ILE A 233 3.34 17.31 6.05
N ILE A 234 2.25 16.81 6.63
CA ILE A 234 1.44 17.53 7.62
C ILE A 234 1.44 16.83 8.98
N GLU A 235 1.79 15.55 9.00
CA GLU A 235 1.89 14.75 10.22
C GLU A 235 2.97 13.69 10.04
N LYS A 236 3.80 13.50 11.06
CA LYS A 236 4.72 12.38 11.21
C LYS A 236 4.66 11.92 12.66
N LYS A 237 4.36 10.65 12.89
CA LYS A 237 4.26 10.07 14.23
C LYS A 237 4.88 8.69 14.25
N GLN A 238 5.59 8.40 15.34
CA GLN A 238 5.86 7.02 15.73
C GLN A 238 4.60 6.45 16.38
N ILE A 239 4.30 5.20 16.05
CA ILE A 239 3.06 4.53 16.40
C ILE A 239 3.33 3.12 16.91
N SER A 240 2.45 2.68 17.78
CA SER A 240 2.45 1.34 18.36
C SER A 240 1.50 0.42 17.60
N LEU A 241 1.60 -0.88 17.87
CA LEU A 241 0.65 -1.86 17.37
C LEU A 241 -0.78 -1.56 17.86
N ALA A 242 -0.92 -1.06 19.10
CA ALA A 242 -2.22 -0.77 19.71
C ALA A 242 -3.02 0.30 18.94
N ASP A 243 -2.34 1.20 18.22
CA ASP A 243 -2.97 2.25 17.42
C ASP A 243 -3.78 1.71 16.22
N TYR A 244 -3.52 0.46 15.81
CA TYR A 244 -4.09 -0.18 14.61
C TYR A 244 -4.94 -1.42 14.87
N VAL A 245 -5.07 -1.86 16.13
CA VAL A 245 -5.79 -3.10 16.51
C VAL A 245 -7.27 -2.84 16.90
N VAL A 246 -7.73 -1.57 16.86
CA VAL A 246 -9.10 -1.14 17.23
C VAL A 246 -10.19 -1.72 16.31
#